data_AF-A0A914DLJ3-F1
#
_entry.id   AF-A0A914DLJ3-F1
#
_cell.length_a   1.000
_cell.length_b   1.000
_cell.length_c   1.000
_cell.angle_alpha   90.00
_cell.angle_beta   90.00
_cell.angle_gamma   90.00
#
_symmetry.space_group_name_H-M   'P 1'
#
loop_
_entity.id
_entity.type
_entity.pdbx_description
1 polymer ?
#
loop_
_entity_poly.entity_id
_entity_poly.type
_entity_poly.pdbx_seq_one_letter_code
_entity_poly.pdbx_strand_id
1 'polypeptide(L)'
;MIACDDNGNHTVLVEDSITYPAGLAVDWIHGLLFWTDLYLGTINVMDLNTKQRKVLFNIDLIQPQDIAVDPSKGLIFWIHGNEKAIERASMDGNDRMTIAKSRWPDSLALDIFNERVYWANGDINTIASVDYNGNDLRTILNPVSKYPSSLAIFEEKLYWVDQWVVLVMNMFNGTEVRKLIDGVDNTYSQNTLRVYNDAAQPELPNKCDQHSCDDGAICLPKGNSCKT
;
A
#
# COMPACT_ATOMS: atom_id res chain seq x y z
N MET A 1 -16.79 -1.12 -0.84
CA MET A 1 -15.80 -0.05 -1.05
C MET A 1 -16.47 1.12 -1.76
N ILE A 2 -16.25 2.33 -1.28
CA ILE A 2 -16.92 3.56 -1.71
C ILE A 2 -15.83 4.57 -2.08
N ALA A 3 -16.01 5.29 -3.19
CA ALA A 3 -15.23 6.48 -3.52
C ALA A 3 -16.03 7.74 -3.17
N CYS A 4 -15.36 8.75 -2.65
CA CYS A 4 -15.96 10.04 -2.33
C CYS A 4 -15.31 11.13 -3.18
N ASP A 5 -16.09 12.06 -3.70
CA ASP A 5 -15.58 13.29 -4.33
C ASP A 5 -15.39 14.42 -3.29
N ASP A 6 -14.80 15.53 -3.72
CA ASP A 6 -14.56 16.69 -2.86
C ASP A 6 -15.85 17.37 -2.35
N ASN A 7 -16.99 17.08 -2.97
CA ASN A 7 -18.30 17.57 -2.55
C ASN A 7 -19.00 16.62 -1.55
N GLY A 8 -18.37 15.49 -1.20
CA GLY A 8 -18.94 14.47 -0.33
C GLY A 8 -19.98 13.58 -1.04
N ASN A 9 -20.04 13.57 -2.37
CA ASN A 9 -20.85 12.58 -3.08
C ASN A 9 -20.12 11.25 -3.11
N HIS A 10 -20.89 10.17 -2.88
CA HIS A 10 -20.33 8.83 -2.73
C HIS A 10 -20.75 7.95 -3.91
N THR A 11 -19.79 7.24 -4.49
CA THR A 11 -20.02 6.22 -5.52
C THR A 11 -19.60 4.85 -4.98
N VAL A 12 -20.50 3.87 -5.05
CA VAL A 12 -20.18 2.49 -4.70
C VAL A 12 -19.32 1.89 -5.81
N LEU A 13 -18.11 1.43 -5.46
CA LEU A 13 -17.21 0.77 -6.40
C LEU A 13 -17.38 -0.75 -6.32
N VAL A 14 -17.39 -1.30 -5.09
CA VAL A 14 -17.43 -2.73 -4.81
C VAL A 14 -18.44 -3.02 -3.71
N GLU A 15 -19.45 -3.82 -4.01
CA GLU A 15 -20.52 -4.20 -3.06
C GLU A 15 -20.65 -5.71 -2.84
N ASP A 16 -20.08 -6.52 -3.75
CA ASP A 16 -20.13 -7.98 -3.74
C ASP A 16 -18.73 -8.60 -3.81
N SER A 17 -18.65 -9.91 -3.59
CA SER A 17 -17.41 -10.70 -3.66
C SER A 17 -16.25 -10.12 -2.83
N ILE A 18 -16.60 -9.55 -1.68
CA ILE A 18 -15.70 -8.91 -0.71
C ILE A 18 -16.13 -9.33 0.70
N THR A 19 -15.17 -9.68 1.55
CA THR A 19 -15.42 -10.14 2.93
C THR A 19 -14.76 -9.21 3.93
N TYR A 20 -13.44 -9.04 3.88
CA TYR A 20 -12.71 -8.17 4.80
C TYR A 20 -11.56 -7.46 4.07
N PRO A 21 -11.83 -6.28 3.45
CA PRO A 21 -10.79 -5.52 2.80
C PRO A 21 -9.87 -4.89 3.84
N ALA A 22 -8.64 -5.37 3.95
CA ALA A 22 -7.69 -4.92 4.97
C ALA A 22 -6.79 -3.77 4.50
N GLY A 23 -6.52 -3.70 3.20
CA GLY A 23 -5.67 -2.67 2.61
C GLY A 23 -6.18 -2.23 1.24
N LEU A 24 -5.94 -0.96 0.90
CA LEU A 24 -6.30 -0.34 -0.37
C LEU A 24 -5.13 0.47 -0.92
N ALA A 25 -4.94 0.37 -2.24
CA ALA A 25 -3.95 1.14 -2.98
C ALA A 25 -4.50 1.55 -4.35
N VAL A 26 -4.21 2.77 -4.78
CA VAL A 26 -4.65 3.32 -6.06
C VAL A 26 -3.44 3.55 -6.95
N ASP A 27 -3.48 3.02 -8.16
CA ASP A 27 -2.61 3.41 -9.25
C ASP A 27 -3.25 4.61 -9.98
N TRP A 28 -2.73 5.80 -9.69
CA TRP A 28 -3.23 7.05 -10.25
C TRP A 28 -2.81 7.28 -11.71
N ILE A 29 -1.84 6.51 -12.24
CA ILE A 29 -1.36 6.64 -13.62
C ILE A 29 -2.21 5.81 -14.58
N HIS A 30 -2.56 4.58 -14.18
CA HIS A 30 -3.32 3.65 -15.02
C HIS A 30 -4.80 3.57 -14.64
N GLY A 31 -5.23 4.27 -13.58
CA GLY A 31 -6.61 4.28 -13.12
C GLY A 31 -7.04 2.94 -12.54
N LEU A 32 -6.19 2.30 -11.73
CA LEU A 32 -6.47 0.99 -11.13
C LEU A 32 -6.63 1.10 -9.61
N LEU A 33 -7.55 0.31 -9.06
CA LEU A 33 -7.73 0.12 -7.63
C LEU A 33 -7.30 -1.30 -7.25
N PHE A 34 -6.37 -1.41 -6.32
CA PHE A 34 -5.94 -2.68 -5.74
C PHE A 34 -6.41 -2.78 -4.29
N TRP A 35 -6.78 -4.00 -3.87
CA TRP A 35 -7.10 -4.27 -2.47
C TRP A 35 -6.75 -5.68 -2.06
N THR A 36 -6.43 -5.83 -0.78
CA THR A 36 -6.29 -7.13 -0.11
C THR A 36 -7.60 -7.49 0.56
N ASP A 37 -8.00 -8.76 0.45
CA ASP A 37 -9.06 -9.32 1.28
C ASP A 37 -8.46 -10.35 2.24
N LEU A 38 -8.49 -10.03 3.52
CA LEU A 38 -7.82 -10.80 4.57
C LEU A 38 -8.40 -12.20 4.73
N TYR A 39 -9.73 -12.33 4.65
CA TYR A 39 -10.41 -13.61 4.86
C TYR A 39 -10.51 -14.44 3.60
N LEU A 40 -10.66 -13.81 2.43
CA LEU A 40 -10.62 -14.54 1.16
C LEU A 40 -9.19 -14.93 0.76
N GLY A 41 -8.16 -14.31 1.34
CA GLY A 41 -6.78 -14.59 0.98
C GLY A 41 -6.46 -14.14 -0.44
N THR A 42 -6.99 -12.99 -0.85
CA THR A 42 -6.84 -12.48 -2.22
C THR A 42 -6.24 -11.08 -2.26
N ILE A 43 -5.50 -10.80 -3.35
CA ILE A 43 -5.26 -9.45 -3.83
C ILE A 43 -6.02 -9.31 -5.13
N ASN A 44 -6.80 -8.24 -5.24
CA ASN A 44 -7.69 -8.00 -6.35
C ASN A 44 -7.35 -6.66 -7.00
N VAL A 45 -7.75 -6.52 -8.27
CA VAL A 45 -7.60 -5.30 -9.05
C VAL A 45 -8.93 -4.94 -9.71
N MET A 46 -9.22 -3.64 -9.77
CA MET A 46 -10.32 -3.06 -10.50
C MET A 46 -9.80 -1.97 -11.42
N ASP A 47 -10.30 -1.94 -12.66
CA ASP A 47 -10.19 -0.76 -13.52
C ASP A 47 -11.25 0.26 -13.09
N LEU A 48 -10.81 1.47 -12.73
CA LEU A 48 -11.70 2.52 -12.22
C LEU A 48 -12.58 3.13 -13.32
N ASN A 49 -12.22 2.98 -14.59
CA ASN A 49 -12.99 3.47 -15.73
C ASN A 49 -14.03 2.44 -16.17
N THR A 50 -13.60 1.21 -16.44
CA THR A 50 -14.47 0.14 -16.97
C THR A 50 -15.23 -0.61 -15.89
N LYS A 51 -14.82 -0.45 -14.61
CA LYS A 51 -15.34 -1.17 -13.43
C LYS A 51 -15.13 -2.68 -13.47
N GLN A 52 -14.35 -3.18 -14.43
CA GLN A 52 -13.95 -4.59 -14.49
C GLN A 52 -13.10 -4.95 -13.28
N ARG A 53 -13.27 -6.17 -12.76
CA ARG A 53 -12.54 -6.67 -11.58
C ARG A 53 -11.89 -8.00 -11.89
N LYS A 54 -10.67 -8.21 -11.39
CA LYS A 54 -9.94 -9.47 -11.49
C LYS A 54 -9.28 -9.81 -10.17
N VAL A 55 -9.14 -11.10 -9.89
CA VAL A 55 -8.29 -11.60 -8.81
C VAL A 55 -6.86 -11.67 -9.34
N LEU A 56 -5.94 -10.95 -8.71
CA LEU A 56 -4.53 -10.89 -9.11
C LEU A 56 -3.74 -12.04 -8.47
N PHE A 57 -3.94 -12.25 -7.17
CA PHE A 57 -3.33 -13.32 -6.39
C PHE A 57 -4.36 -14.02 -5.51
N ASN A 58 -4.35 -15.35 -5.49
CA ASN A 58 -5.23 -16.20 -4.66
C ASN A 58 -4.60 -17.55 -4.25
N ILE A 59 -3.31 -17.74 -4.52
CA ILE A 59 -2.55 -18.96 -4.18
C ILE A 59 -1.50 -18.58 -3.15
N ASP A 60 -1.36 -19.40 -2.11
CA ASP A 60 -0.37 -19.23 -1.03
C ASP A 60 -0.36 -17.81 -0.44
N LEU A 61 -1.56 -17.26 -0.21
CA LEU A 61 -1.75 -15.91 0.31
C LEU A 61 -2.72 -15.98 1.50
N ILE A 62 -2.18 -15.94 2.71
CA ILE A 62 -2.94 -16.13 3.95
C ILE A 62 -2.92 -14.84 4.76
N GLN A 63 -4.10 -14.27 4.99
CA GLN A 63 -4.27 -13.00 5.70
C GLN A 63 -3.40 -11.86 5.11
N PRO A 64 -3.55 -11.54 3.81
CA PRO A 64 -2.93 -10.34 3.27
C PRO A 64 -3.50 -9.09 3.99
N GLN A 65 -2.63 -8.14 4.33
CA GLN A 65 -3.00 -6.93 5.09
C GLN A 65 -2.73 -5.66 4.27
N ASP A 66 -1.99 -4.68 4.80
CA ASP A 66 -1.74 -3.42 4.10
C ASP A 66 -1.03 -3.62 2.75
N ILE A 67 -1.29 -2.71 1.82
CA ILE A 67 -0.89 -2.78 0.41
C ILE A 67 -0.50 -1.39 -0.10
N ALA A 68 0.54 -1.33 -0.94
CA ALA A 68 0.96 -0.13 -1.63
C ALA A 68 1.45 -0.46 -3.04
N VAL A 69 1.45 0.56 -3.90
CA VAL A 69 1.76 0.44 -5.31
C VAL A 69 2.76 1.49 -5.74
N ASP A 70 3.67 1.11 -6.63
CA ASP A 70 4.53 2.02 -7.39
C ASP A 70 4.20 1.89 -8.88
N PRO A 71 3.30 2.74 -9.40
CA PRO A 71 2.90 2.65 -10.80
C PRO A 71 4.03 2.94 -11.80
N SER A 72 5.01 3.76 -11.39
CA SER A 72 6.15 4.11 -12.25
C SER A 72 6.95 2.87 -12.63
N LYS A 73 7.07 1.91 -11.72
CA LYS A 73 7.74 0.62 -11.91
C LYS A 73 6.80 -0.53 -12.25
N GLY A 74 5.50 -0.34 -12.07
CA GLY A 74 4.49 -1.39 -12.18
C GLY A 74 4.67 -2.46 -11.11
N LEU A 75 4.96 -2.04 -9.88
CA LEU A 75 5.21 -2.92 -8.72
C LEU A 75 4.14 -2.76 -7.65
N ILE A 76 3.80 -3.86 -7.00
CA ILE A 76 2.85 -3.91 -5.89
C ILE A 76 3.53 -4.57 -4.69
N PHE A 77 3.25 -4.04 -3.49
CA PHE A 77 3.85 -4.46 -2.23
C PHE A 77 2.75 -4.70 -1.21
N TRP A 78 2.86 -5.76 -0.42
CA TRP A 78 1.88 -6.05 0.62
C TRP A 78 2.49 -6.77 1.82
N ILE A 79 1.74 -6.76 2.90
CA ILE A 79 2.02 -7.56 4.09
C ILE A 79 1.35 -8.93 3.94
N HIS A 80 2.13 -10.00 4.00
CA HIS A 80 1.64 -11.36 4.17
C HIS A 80 1.58 -11.69 5.67
N GLY A 81 0.40 -11.53 6.27
CA GLY A 81 0.22 -11.53 7.72
C GLY A 81 0.65 -12.83 8.40
N ASN A 82 0.20 -13.98 7.90
CA ASN A 82 0.53 -15.27 8.50
C ASN A 82 2.01 -15.66 8.30
N GLU A 83 2.54 -15.43 7.10
CA GLU A 83 3.96 -15.67 6.77
C GLU A 83 4.93 -14.66 7.39
N LYS A 84 4.40 -13.61 8.03
CA LYS A 84 5.18 -12.59 8.73
C LYS A 84 6.24 -12.01 7.78
N ALA A 85 5.75 -11.52 6.63
CA ALA A 85 6.61 -11.12 5.53
C ALA A 85 6.09 -9.87 4.82
N ILE A 86 7.03 -9.11 4.26
CA ILE A 86 6.76 -8.10 3.24
C ILE A 86 7.04 -8.74 1.89
N GLU A 87 6.06 -8.71 1.01
CA GLU A 87 6.16 -9.29 -0.33
C GLU A 87 6.01 -8.22 -1.40
N ARG A 88 6.58 -8.51 -2.56
CA ARG A 88 6.51 -7.69 -3.76
C ARG A 88 6.14 -8.56 -4.94
N ALA A 89 5.43 -8.00 -5.90
CA ALA A 89 5.27 -8.56 -7.22
C ALA A 89 5.20 -7.47 -8.29
N SER A 90 5.21 -7.89 -9.55
CA SER A 90 4.76 -7.05 -10.66
C SER A 90 3.23 -6.89 -10.60
N MET A 91 2.72 -5.72 -10.97
CA MET A 91 1.27 -5.42 -10.94
C MET A 91 0.43 -6.27 -11.88
N ASP A 92 1.06 -6.99 -12.81
CA ASP A 92 0.43 -7.96 -13.70
C ASP A 92 0.19 -9.34 -13.05
N GLY A 93 0.69 -9.55 -11.83
CA GLY A 93 0.57 -10.79 -11.09
C GLY A 93 1.80 -11.70 -11.17
N ASN A 94 2.87 -11.27 -11.83
CA ASN A 94 4.10 -12.04 -12.00
C ASN A 94 5.20 -11.64 -10.99
N ASP A 95 6.30 -12.39 -10.99
CA ASP A 95 7.53 -12.08 -10.24
C ASP A 95 7.32 -11.87 -8.72
N ARG A 96 6.36 -12.59 -8.13
CA ARG A 96 6.11 -12.57 -6.68
C ARG A 96 7.34 -13.06 -5.91
N MET A 97 7.80 -12.26 -4.94
CA MET A 97 8.89 -12.61 -4.06
C MET A 97 8.74 -11.98 -2.66
N THR A 98 9.30 -12.65 -1.65
CA THR A 98 9.49 -12.07 -0.32
C THR A 98 10.72 -11.17 -0.31
N ILE A 99 10.56 -9.91 0.11
CA ILE A 99 11.66 -8.93 0.21
C ILE A 99 12.16 -8.76 1.65
N ALA A 100 11.33 -9.07 2.65
CA ALA A 100 11.74 -9.07 4.05
C ALA A 100 10.87 -10.02 4.89
N LYS A 101 11.46 -10.63 5.92
CA LYS A 101 10.71 -11.27 7.02
C LYS A 101 10.57 -10.27 8.16
N SER A 102 9.41 -10.26 8.79
CA SER A 102 9.02 -9.26 9.77
C SER A 102 8.08 -9.87 10.81
N ARG A 103 8.36 -9.71 12.12
CA ARG A 103 7.63 -10.46 13.17
C ARG A 103 6.15 -10.07 13.26
N TRP A 104 5.83 -8.80 13.08
CA TRP A 104 4.47 -8.27 13.19
C TRP A 104 4.31 -6.99 12.36
N PRO A 105 4.43 -7.07 11.02
CA PRO A 105 4.19 -5.92 10.17
C PRO A 105 2.70 -5.54 10.24
N ASP A 106 2.41 -4.27 10.49
CA ASP A 106 1.03 -3.75 10.60
C ASP A 106 0.64 -2.90 9.39
N SER A 107 1.53 -2.00 8.97
CA SER A 107 1.34 -1.12 7.81
C SER A 107 2.65 -0.90 7.06
N LEU A 108 2.54 -0.49 5.79
CA LEU A 108 3.69 -0.16 4.96
C LEU A 108 3.48 1.16 4.19
N ALA A 109 4.59 1.79 3.84
CA ALA A 109 4.65 2.97 2.98
C ALA A 109 5.84 2.86 2.03
N LEU A 110 5.73 3.52 0.88
CA LEU A 110 6.77 3.51 -0.15
C LEU A 110 7.45 4.87 -0.22
N ASP A 111 8.78 4.85 -0.26
CA ASP A 111 9.58 5.93 -0.82
C ASP A 111 9.83 5.58 -2.29
N ILE A 112 8.97 6.10 -3.17
CA ILE A 112 9.00 5.80 -4.61
C ILE A 112 10.29 6.32 -5.25
N PHE A 113 10.81 7.46 -4.79
CA PHE A 113 12.01 8.06 -5.37
C PHE A 113 13.27 7.27 -5.04
N ASN A 114 13.38 6.74 -3.82
CA ASN A 114 14.52 5.93 -3.38
C ASN A 114 14.29 4.42 -3.53
N GLU A 115 13.19 3.99 -4.16
CA GLU A 115 12.83 2.59 -4.41
C GLU A 115 12.88 1.74 -3.12
N ARG A 116 12.23 2.24 -2.07
CA ARG A 116 12.35 1.67 -0.72
C ARG A 116 10.99 1.49 -0.03
N VAL A 117 10.84 0.36 0.67
CA VAL A 117 9.66 0.04 1.47
C VAL A 117 9.96 0.29 2.93
N TYR A 118 9.04 0.94 3.64
CA TYR A 118 9.06 1.13 5.09
C TYR A 118 7.86 0.42 5.70
N TRP A 119 8.02 -0.21 6.86
CA TRP A 119 6.90 -0.82 7.58
C TRP A 119 7.03 -0.63 9.08
N ALA A 120 5.86 -0.54 9.72
CA ALA A 120 5.74 -0.49 11.16
C ALA A 120 5.59 -1.90 11.73
N ASN A 121 6.31 -2.17 12.81
CA ASN A 121 6.18 -3.39 13.59
C ASN A 121 5.45 -3.09 14.90
N GLY A 122 4.17 -3.44 14.97
CA GLY A 122 3.31 -3.12 16.11
C GLY A 122 3.75 -3.78 17.43
N ASP A 123 4.21 -5.03 17.39
CA ASP A 123 4.54 -5.79 18.61
C ASP A 123 5.90 -5.45 19.24
N ILE A 124 6.87 -5.05 18.40
CA ILE A 124 8.24 -4.78 18.83
C ILE A 124 8.58 -3.29 18.79
N ASN A 125 7.60 -2.45 18.47
CA ASN A 125 7.70 -0.99 18.44
C ASN A 125 8.90 -0.52 17.62
N THR A 126 8.97 -0.94 16.36
CA THR A 126 10.03 -0.49 15.45
C THR A 126 9.47 -0.07 14.11
N ILE A 127 10.19 0.81 13.42
CA ILE A 127 10.00 1.05 12.00
C ILE A 127 11.24 0.52 11.29
N ALA A 128 11.03 -0.31 10.28
CA ALA A 128 12.09 -0.90 9.48
C ALA A 128 11.91 -0.53 8.01
N SER A 129 12.98 -0.69 7.23
CA SER A 129 12.95 -0.44 5.80
C SER A 129 13.87 -1.38 5.02
N VAL A 130 13.55 -1.59 3.76
CA VAL A 130 14.33 -2.43 2.83
C VAL A 130 14.18 -1.87 1.42
N ASP A 131 15.20 -2.02 0.57
CA ASP A 131 15.03 -1.67 -0.83
C ASP A 131 14.01 -2.60 -1.52
N TYR A 132 13.53 -2.22 -2.70
CA TYR A 132 12.54 -3.01 -3.45
C TYR A 132 12.98 -4.43 -3.80
N ASN A 133 14.27 -4.75 -3.76
CA ASN A 133 14.80 -6.07 -4.08
C ASN A 133 15.15 -6.90 -2.82
N GLY A 134 14.89 -6.38 -1.62
CA GLY A 134 15.16 -7.04 -0.36
C GLY A 134 16.57 -6.83 0.20
N ASN A 135 17.37 -5.94 -0.39
CA ASN A 135 18.69 -5.60 0.13
C ASN A 135 18.63 -4.43 1.11
N ASP A 136 19.76 -4.24 1.80
CA ASP A 136 19.98 -3.10 2.68
C ASP A 136 18.86 -2.95 3.74
N LEU A 137 18.48 -4.08 4.36
CA LEU A 137 17.52 -4.10 5.46
C LEU A 137 18.02 -3.26 6.64
N ARG A 138 17.22 -2.28 7.09
CA ARG A 138 17.57 -1.36 8.18
C ARG A 138 16.44 -1.19 9.17
N THR A 139 16.80 -1.09 10.45
CA THR A 139 15.92 -0.54 11.48
C THR A 139 16.08 0.97 11.49
N ILE A 140 15.00 1.71 11.23
CA ILE A 140 14.98 3.17 11.13
C ILE A 140 14.70 3.80 12.49
N LEU A 141 13.75 3.24 13.24
CA LEU A 141 13.46 3.65 14.61
C LEU A 141 13.32 2.43 15.52
N ASN A 142 14.01 2.50 16.66
CA ASN A 142 13.90 1.52 17.74
C ASN A 142 14.38 2.12 19.09
N PRO A 143 13.51 2.23 20.11
CA PRO A 143 12.08 1.92 20.08
C PRO A 143 11.26 3.08 19.49
N VAL A 144 10.09 2.74 18.94
CA VAL A 144 8.95 3.65 18.80
C VAL A 144 8.14 3.62 20.11
N SER A 145 7.31 4.62 20.39
CA SER A 145 6.79 4.80 21.75
C SER A 145 5.92 3.63 22.22
N LYS A 146 4.87 3.23 21.48
CA LYS A 146 4.00 2.12 21.94
C LYS A 146 3.41 1.20 20.89
N TYR A 147 2.76 1.68 19.84
CA TYR A 147 2.18 0.83 18.78
C TYR A 147 2.20 1.61 17.46
N PRO A 148 3.34 1.61 16.75
CA PRO A 148 3.40 2.27 15.45
C PRO A 148 2.49 1.55 14.47
N SER A 149 1.60 2.30 13.86
CA SER A 149 0.70 1.86 12.80
C SER A 149 0.57 2.97 11.76
N SER A 150 -0.05 2.60 10.65
CA SER A 150 -0.32 3.46 9.50
C SER A 150 0.77 4.45 9.12
N LEU A 151 1.76 3.98 8.37
CA LEU A 151 2.83 4.81 7.83
C LEU A 151 2.39 5.63 6.62
N ALA A 152 2.97 6.83 6.49
CA ALA A 152 2.97 7.60 5.25
C ALA A 152 4.33 8.27 5.06
N ILE A 153 4.73 8.47 3.81
CA ILE A 153 5.98 9.15 3.44
C ILE A 153 5.65 10.30 2.50
N PHE A 154 6.27 11.45 2.73
CA PHE A 154 6.22 12.58 1.80
C PHE A 154 7.46 13.42 1.96
N GLU A 155 8.14 13.71 0.84
CA GLU A 155 9.47 14.32 0.84
C GLU A 155 10.43 13.52 1.75
N GLU A 156 11.20 14.21 2.60
CA GLU A 156 12.15 13.60 3.54
C GLU A 156 11.49 13.18 4.87
N LYS A 157 10.16 13.15 4.94
CA LYS A 157 9.42 12.94 6.18
C LYS A 157 8.70 11.60 6.19
N LEU A 158 8.88 10.89 7.30
CA LEU A 158 8.09 9.71 7.63
C LEU A 158 7.10 10.07 8.73
N TYR A 159 5.83 9.79 8.46
CA TYR A 159 4.71 10.00 9.36
C TYR A 159 4.15 8.65 9.81
N TRP A 160 3.72 8.56 11.05
CA TRP A 160 3.08 7.36 11.58
C TRP A 160 2.07 7.71 12.65
N VAL A 161 1.11 6.81 12.82
CA VAL A 161 0.22 6.82 13.97
C VAL A 161 0.89 6.02 15.09
N ASP A 162 0.90 6.56 16.31
CA ASP A 162 1.23 5.79 17.51
C ASP A 162 0.13 6.05 18.54
N GLN A 163 -0.72 5.03 18.76
CA GLN A 163 -1.98 5.17 19.50
C GLN A 163 -2.94 6.19 18.88
N TRP A 164 -2.99 7.39 19.46
CA TRP A 164 -3.97 8.44 19.14
C TRP A 164 -3.29 9.72 18.68
N VAL A 165 -2.02 9.65 18.30
CA VAL A 165 -1.25 10.80 17.82
C VAL A 165 -0.63 10.48 16.47
N VAL A 166 -0.49 11.50 15.63
CA VAL A 166 0.34 11.44 14.43
C VAL A 166 1.70 12.05 14.77
N LEU A 167 2.76 11.30 14.54
CA LEU A 167 4.14 11.74 14.68
C LEU A 167 4.79 11.92 13.30
N VAL A 168 5.84 12.71 13.27
CA VAL A 168 6.67 12.93 12.08
C VAL A 168 8.14 12.95 12.48
N MET A 169 9.01 12.48 11.57
CA MET A 169 10.46 12.57 11.69
C MET A 169 11.11 12.79 10.32
N ASN A 170 12.39 13.18 10.31
CA ASN A 170 13.23 13.06 9.11
C ASN A 170 13.60 11.58 8.88
N MET A 171 13.26 11.05 7.72
CA MET A 171 13.37 9.62 7.42
C MET A 171 14.80 9.13 7.15
N PHE A 172 15.73 10.04 6.82
CA PHE A 172 17.10 9.68 6.44
C PHE A 172 18.03 9.59 7.65
N ASN A 173 17.82 10.45 8.64
CA ASN A 173 18.67 10.52 9.83
C ASN A 173 17.96 10.17 11.15
N GLY A 174 16.63 9.95 11.14
CA GLY A 174 15.84 9.59 12.31
C GLY A 174 15.68 10.71 13.34
N THR A 175 15.99 11.96 12.96
CA THR A 175 15.89 13.14 13.84
C THR A 175 14.56 13.87 13.68
N GLU A 176 14.39 14.97 14.42
CA GLU A 176 13.19 15.84 14.36
C GLU A 176 11.87 15.12 14.68
N VAL A 177 11.93 14.09 15.52
CA VAL A 177 10.74 13.39 16.02
C VAL A 177 9.87 14.38 16.79
N ARG A 178 8.67 14.67 16.28
CA ARG A 178 7.70 15.54 16.94
C ARG A 178 6.27 15.08 16.69
N LYS A 179 5.38 15.47 17.61
CA LYS A 179 3.94 15.30 17.45
C LYS A 179 3.41 16.32 16.43
N LEU A 180 2.60 15.85 15.48
CA LEU A 180 1.93 16.69 14.49
C LEU A 180 0.44 16.87 14.82
N ILE A 181 -0.23 15.78 15.19
CA ILE A 181 -1.66 15.77 15.55
C ILE A 181 -1.82 15.06 16.89
N ASP A 182 -2.68 15.61 17.75
CA ASP A 182 -3.11 15.01 19.01
C ASP A 182 -4.61 14.69 18.95
N GLY A 183 -5.03 13.57 19.53
CA GLY A 183 -6.45 13.18 19.57
C GLY A 183 -7.01 12.66 18.25
N VAL A 184 -6.26 11.78 17.56
CA VAL A 184 -6.80 10.99 16.44
C VAL A 184 -7.98 10.17 16.97
N ASP A 185 -9.12 10.27 16.28
CA ASP A 185 -10.35 9.56 16.64
C ASP A 185 -10.10 8.06 16.80
N ASN A 186 -10.54 7.48 17.91
CA ASN A 186 -10.37 6.07 18.24
C ASN A 186 -11.67 5.26 18.13
N THR A 187 -12.71 5.85 17.54
CA THR A 187 -14.00 5.19 17.34
C THR A 187 -13.87 3.92 16.50
N TYR A 188 -12.87 3.86 15.62
CA TYR A 188 -12.53 2.67 14.82
C TYR A 188 -11.14 2.15 15.17
N SER A 189 -11.00 0.83 15.25
CA SER A 189 -9.74 0.18 15.64
C SER A 189 -8.64 0.20 14.56
N GLN A 190 -8.97 0.69 13.36
CA GLN A 190 -8.05 0.78 12.23
C GLN A 190 -8.17 2.16 11.57
N ASN A 191 -7.25 3.05 11.90
CA ASN A 191 -7.10 4.32 11.21
C ASN A 191 -6.01 4.19 10.16
N THR A 192 -6.30 4.67 8.95
CA THR A 192 -5.30 4.79 7.90
C THR A 192 -4.84 6.24 7.75
N LEU A 193 -3.53 6.44 7.68
CA LEU A 193 -2.85 7.69 7.40
C LEU A 193 -2.38 7.63 5.94
N ARG A 194 -2.71 8.66 5.18
CA ARG A 194 -2.26 8.86 3.80
C ARG A 194 -1.93 10.33 3.61
N VAL A 195 -0.92 10.61 2.78
CA VAL A 195 -0.63 11.98 2.36
C VAL A 195 -1.54 12.32 1.19
N TYR A 196 -2.22 13.47 1.28
CA TYR A 196 -3.02 14.04 0.20
C TYR A 196 -2.31 15.26 -0.37
N ASN A 197 -1.63 15.07 -1.49
CA ASN A 197 -0.91 16.12 -2.21
C ASN A 197 -0.59 15.66 -3.64
N ASP A 198 -0.75 16.54 -4.64
CA ASP A 198 -0.47 16.21 -6.05
C ASP A 198 0.99 15.76 -6.26
N ALA A 199 1.95 16.31 -5.52
CA ALA A 199 3.34 15.90 -5.61
C ALA A 199 3.62 14.49 -5.07
N ALA A 200 2.71 13.92 -4.27
CA ALA A 200 2.78 12.52 -3.83
C ALA A 200 2.31 11.55 -4.93
N GLN A 201 1.60 12.04 -5.94
CA GLN A 201 1.03 11.28 -7.05
C GLN A 201 1.40 11.94 -8.40
N PRO A 202 2.70 11.98 -8.75
CA PRO A 202 3.15 12.68 -9.95
C PRO A 202 2.55 12.08 -11.22
N GLU A 203 2.22 12.95 -12.18
CA GLU A 203 1.79 12.53 -13.51
C GLU A 203 2.95 11.87 -14.26
N LEU A 204 2.71 10.66 -14.75
CA LEU A 204 3.63 9.95 -15.64
C LEU A 204 2.84 9.41 -16.84
N PRO A 205 3.51 9.14 -17.98
CA PRO A 205 2.86 8.52 -19.12
C PRO A 205 2.22 7.18 -18.75
N ASN A 206 0.93 7.04 -19.07
CA ASN A 206 0.21 5.80 -18.88
C ASN A 206 0.67 4.76 -19.92
N LYS A 207 1.20 3.63 -19.44
CA LYS A 207 1.75 2.58 -20.30
C LYS A 207 0.68 1.80 -21.07
N CYS A 208 -0.57 1.87 -20.61
CA CYS A 208 -1.73 1.25 -21.22
C CYS A 208 -2.37 2.08 -22.34
N ASP A 209 -2.03 3.37 -22.49
CA ASP A 209 -2.63 4.22 -23.55
C ASP A 209 -2.36 3.70 -24.96
N GLN A 210 -1.25 2.98 -25.15
CA GLN A 210 -0.84 2.41 -26.44
C GLN A 210 -1.19 0.92 -26.58
N HIS A 211 -1.89 0.33 -25.60
CA HIS A 211 -2.19 -1.09 -25.57
C HIS A 211 -3.67 -1.35 -25.29
N SER A 212 -4.38 -1.86 -26.29
CA SER A 212 -5.78 -2.23 -26.14
C SER A 212 -5.90 -3.69 -25.73
N CYS A 213 -6.69 -3.95 -24.70
CA CYS A 213 -7.09 -5.30 -24.29
C CYS A 213 -8.46 -5.65 -24.87
N ASP A 214 -8.74 -6.95 -24.99
CA ASP A 214 -10.06 -7.46 -25.36
C ASP A 214 -11.14 -7.08 -24.33
N ASP A 215 -12.40 -7.12 -24.75
CA ASP A 215 -13.54 -6.80 -23.89
C ASP A 215 -13.54 -7.59 -22.58
N GLY A 216 -13.62 -6.88 -21.46
CA GLY A 216 -13.65 -7.46 -20.12
C GLY A 216 -12.28 -7.80 -19.53
N ALA A 217 -11.19 -7.56 -20.25
CA ALA A 217 -9.83 -7.63 -19.70
C ALA A 217 -9.37 -6.28 -19.13
N ILE A 218 -8.41 -6.32 -18.21
CA ILE A 218 -7.79 -5.13 -17.60
C ILE A 218 -6.34 -5.03 -18.08
N CYS A 219 -5.93 -3.86 -18.58
CA CYS A 219 -4.53 -3.59 -18.88
C CYS A 219 -3.74 -3.35 -17.59
N LEU A 220 -2.58 -3.99 -17.44
CA LEU A 220 -1.70 -3.87 -16.29
C LEU A 220 -0.31 -3.34 -16.73
N PRO A 221 0.33 -2.49 -15.91
CA PRO A 221 1.44 -1.63 -16.35
C PRO A 221 2.79 -2.33 -16.51
N LYS A 222 2.90 -3.60 -16.07
CA LYS A 222 4.11 -4.40 -16.31
C LYS A 222 3.91 -5.23 -17.58
N GLY A 223 4.75 -4.95 -18.58
CA GLY A 223 4.73 -5.65 -19.87
C GLY A 223 3.53 -5.35 -20.75
N ASN A 224 2.68 -4.39 -20.38
CA ASN A 224 1.39 -4.10 -21.03
C ASN A 224 0.56 -5.36 -21.21
N SER A 225 0.38 -6.10 -20.13
CA SER A 225 -0.35 -7.37 -20.15
C SER A 225 -1.84 -7.16 -19.91
N CYS A 226 -2.65 -8.02 -20.49
CA CYS A 226 -4.10 -8.02 -20.31
C CYS A 226 -4.50 -9.15 -19.36
N LYS A 227 -5.13 -8.80 -18.24
CA LYS A 227 -5.70 -9.77 -17.29
C LYS A 227 -7.16 -10.02 -17.63
N THR A 228 -7.44 -11.24 -18.10
CA THR A 228 -8.78 -11.75 -18.41
C THR A 228 -9.45 -12.38 -17.21
#